data_AF-A0A6G6K9R8-F1
#
_entry.id   AF-A0A6G6K9R8-F1
#
_cell.length_a   1.000
_cell.length_b   1.000
_cell.length_c   1.000
_cell.angle_alpha   90.00
_cell.angle_beta   90.00
_cell.angle_gamma   90.00
#
_symmetry.space_group_name_H-M   'P 1'
#
loop_
_entity.id
_entity.type
_entity.pdbx_description
1 polymer ?
#
loop_
_entity_poly.entity_id
_entity_poly.type
_entity_poly.pdbx_seq_one_letter_code
_entity_poly.pdbx_strand_id
1 'polypeptide(L)'
;MCHSRIVAFLAVALLLCAARSASALSRAYQPLVVTIAQADAIVEANVTTLSASNAKMGSTTITVNRVLKGKVAEGTMDVTMSEISRYWVGIPWKEGGRFILFLQQRRGQAGFEIMDHGSRPHTDDDASEIASLIQRLPGWSKPENGLSTLLTTERVRYRVDDEIDLCVGCRNDSDTDIKIRYTDWPRETSSRWKLEVQKEGDALIAAQPHPTITPKDIEDYFSKHGRTYAVTLKPGEHHWVYLKRINTAKPGWGYKEELDFKYYPMTSPGKYTLSVIGENLLAKGWIKAGSIEVTLE
;
A
#
# COMPACT_ATOMS: atom_id res chain seq x y z
N MET A 1 -44.16 14.80 27.99
CA MET A 1 -42.73 15.20 28.03
C MET A 1 -41.72 14.05 27.86
N CYS A 2 -42.13 12.78 27.68
CA CYS A 2 -41.19 11.64 27.60
C CYS A 2 -40.70 11.28 26.18
N HIS A 3 -41.44 11.64 25.12
CA HIS A 3 -41.10 11.25 23.74
C HIS A 3 -39.98 12.08 23.08
N SER A 4 -39.85 13.36 23.43
CA SER A 4 -38.85 14.26 22.80
C SER A 4 -37.40 13.91 23.19
N ARG A 5 -37.18 13.33 24.38
CA ARG A 5 -35.84 12.90 24.84
C ARG A 5 -35.36 11.62 24.16
N ILE A 6 -36.26 10.70 23.82
CA ILE A 6 -35.92 9.43 23.14
C ILE A 6 -35.53 9.71 21.69
N VAL A 7 -36.26 10.60 21.00
CA VAL A 7 -35.94 10.99 19.60
C VAL A 7 -34.61 11.72 19.51
N ALA A 8 -34.30 12.60 20.46
CA ALA A 8 -33.01 13.30 20.51
C ALA A 8 -31.84 12.32 20.77
N PHE A 9 -32.02 11.35 21.67
CA PHE A 9 -31.00 10.30 21.90
C PHE A 9 -30.78 9.41 20.67
N LEU A 10 -31.86 9.03 19.97
CA LEU A 10 -31.77 8.22 18.76
C LEU A 10 -31.05 8.97 17.63
N ALA A 11 -31.35 10.26 17.46
CA ALA A 11 -30.72 11.11 16.44
C ALA A 11 -29.22 11.32 16.72
N VAL A 12 -28.84 11.55 17.98
CA VAL A 12 -27.43 11.67 18.39
C VAL A 12 -26.68 10.34 18.23
N ALA A 13 -27.30 9.20 18.58
CA ALA A 13 -26.72 7.88 18.36
C ALA A 13 -26.54 7.56 16.87
N LEU A 14 -27.51 7.90 16.02
CA LEU A 14 -27.43 7.77 14.57
C LEU A 14 -26.35 8.67 13.97
N LEU A 15 -26.22 9.92 14.43
CA LEU A 15 -25.17 10.85 14.01
C LEU A 15 -23.77 10.38 14.44
N LEU A 16 -23.62 9.82 15.64
CA LEU A 16 -22.35 9.24 16.11
C LEU A 16 -21.97 7.96 15.34
N CYS A 17 -22.95 7.10 15.04
CA CYS A 17 -22.74 5.94 14.17
C CYS A 17 -22.37 6.37 12.73
N ALA A 18 -23.06 7.36 12.18
CA ALA A 18 -22.76 7.91 10.86
C ALA A 18 -21.38 8.58 10.79
N ALA A 19 -20.97 9.30 11.84
CA ALA A 19 -19.64 9.91 11.94
C ALA A 19 -18.52 8.85 12.04
N ARG A 20 -18.75 7.76 12.79
CA ARG A 20 -17.83 6.61 12.85
C ARG A 20 -17.71 5.92 11.49
N SER A 21 -18.82 5.67 10.80
CA SER A 21 -18.82 5.11 9.44
C SER A 21 -18.17 6.05 8.42
N ALA A 22 -18.36 7.37 8.54
CA ALA A 22 -17.71 8.35 7.68
C ALA A 22 -16.19 8.38 7.87
N SER A 23 -15.68 8.22 9.09
CA SER A 23 -14.24 8.10 9.37
C SER A 23 -13.62 6.78 8.88
N ALA A 24 -14.44 5.74 8.66
CA ALA A 24 -14.03 4.49 8.01
C ALA A 24 -13.99 4.64 6.47
N LEU A 25 -14.83 5.53 5.90
CA LEU A 25 -14.93 5.81 4.47
C LEU A 25 -14.03 6.97 4.00
N SER A 26 -13.52 7.83 4.88
CA SER A 26 -12.65 8.98 4.55
C SER A 26 -11.16 8.63 4.41
N ARG A 27 -10.82 7.35 4.26
CA ARG A 27 -9.44 6.88 4.36
C ARG A 27 -8.76 6.84 3.00
N ALA A 28 -7.46 7.12 2.99
CA ALA A 28 -6.65 6.99 1.80
C ALA A 28 -6.71 5.53 1.32
N TYR A 29 -7.21 5.32 0.10
CA TYR A 29 -7.26 4.01 -0.53
C TYR A 29 -5.86 3.37 -0.56
N GLN A 30 -5.75 2.14 -0.06
CA GLN A 30 -4.54 1.32 -0.15
C GLN A 30 -4.84 0.10 -1.02
N PRO A 31 -4.14 -0.09 -2.16
CA PRO A 31 -4.33 -1.27 -3.01
C PRO A 31 -4.07 -2.56 -2.25
N LEU A 32 -4.84 -3.61 -2.54
CA LEU A 32 -4.73 -4.91 -1.87
C LEU A 32 -3.32 -5.50 -1.97
N VAL A 33 -2.65 -5.33 -3.11
CA VAL A 33 -1.26 -5.77 -3.34
C VAL A 33 -0.27 -5.14 -2.35
N VAL A 34 -0.50 -3.89 -1.94
CA VAL A 34 0.32 -3.20 -0.94
C VAL A 34 0.08 -3.81 0.44
N THR A 35 -1.19 -4.06 0.80
CA THR A 35 -1.54 -4.71 2.08
C THR A 35 -0.97 -6.13 2.15
N ILE A 36 -1.05 -6.92 1.07
CA ILE A 36 -0.43 -8.25 1.01
C ILE A 36 1.09 -8.13 1.15
N ALA A 37 1.75 -7.18 0.47
CA ALA A 37 3.19 -7.02 0.52
C ALA A 37 3.70 -6.64 1.92
N GLN A 38 2.98 -5.76 2.62
CA GLN A 38 3.28 -5.31 3.98
C GLN A 38 3.10 -6.39 5.05
N ALA A 39 2.12 -7.29 4.89
CA ALA A 39 1.84 -8.32 5.88
C ALA A 39 3.01 -9.29 6.05
N ASP A 40 3.45 -9.53 7.28
CA ASP A 40 4.47 -10.54 7.59
C ASP A 40 3.91 -11.95 7.46
N ALA A 41 2.63 -12.11 7.77
CA ALA A 41 1.89 -13.34 7.54
C ALA A 41 0.45 -13.08 7.10
N ILE A 42 -0.13 -14.02 6.34
CA ILE A 42 -1.54 -14.01 5.95
C ILE A 42 -2.09 -15.39 6.24
N VAL A 43 -3.21 -15.43 6.95
CA VAL A 43 -3.80 -16.69 7.45
C VAL A 43 -5.30 -16.74 7.19
N GLU A 44 -5.81 -17.93 6.96
CA GLU A 44 -7.24 -18.22 7.13
C GLU A 44 -7.46 -18.63 8.59
N ALA A 45 -8.32 -17.93 9.30
CA ALA A 45 -8.53 -18.16 10.73
C ALA A 45 -9.99 -18.07 11.14
N ASN A 46 -10.34 -18.81 12.20
CA ASN A 46 -11.58 -18.64 12.94
C ASN A 46 -11.33 -17.77 14.16
N VAL A 47 -12.25 -16.85 14.43
CA VAL A 47 -12.20 -16.01 15.63
C VAL A 47 -12.79 -16.79 16.80
N THR A 48 -11.99 -17.09 17.81
CA THR A 48 -12.42 -17.90 18.97
C THR A 48 -12.93 -17.02 20.09
N THR A 49 -12.20 -15.95 20.43
CA THR A 49 -12.60 -14.99 21.46
C THR A 49 -12.35 -13.58 20.97
N LEU A 50 -13.32 -12.69 21.15
CA LEU A 50 -13.18 -11.27 20.84
C LEU A 50 -13.05 -10.45 22.12
N SER A 51 -11.93 -9.71 22.25
CA SER A 51 -11.81 -8.71 23.31
C SER A 51 -12.95 -7.69 23.27
N ALA A 52 -13.38 -7.21 24.43
CA ALA A 52 -14.42 -6.18 24.55
C ALA A 52 -14.11 -4.92 23.71
N SER A 53 -15.13 -4.32 23.10
CA SER A 53 -15.07 -3.20 22.13
C SER A 53 -14.47 -1.89 22.63
N ASN A 54 -14.15 -1.79 23.92
CA ASN A 54 -13.87 -0.52 24.57
C ASN A 54 -12.36 -0.28 24.75
N ALA A 55 -11.52 -1.24 24.35
CA ALA A 55 -10.08 -1.16 24.48
C ALA A 55 -9.45 -0.61 23.18
N LYS A 56 -8.56 0.39 23.29
CA LYS A 56 -7.79 0.94 22.16
C LYS A 56 -7.00 -0.13 21.41
N MET A 57 -6.49 -1.12 22.14
CA MET A 57 -6.01 -2.40 21.62
C MET A 57 -6.59 -3.51 22.50
N GLY A 58 -7.04 -4.59 21.88
CA GLY A 58 -7.50 -5.78 22.58
C GLY A 58 -6.77 -7.03 22.10
N SER A 59 -6.65 -8.02 22.98
CA SER A 59 -6.19 -9.35 22.61
C SER A 59 -7.37 -10.16 22.08
N THR A 60 -7.20 -10.83 20.95
CA THR A 60 -8.20 -11.68 20.32
C THR A 60 -7.55 -13.04 20.10
N THR A 61 -8.21 -14.11 20.52
CA THR A 61 -7.73 -15.45 20.23
C THR A 61 -8.32 -15.91 18.90
N ILE A 62 -7.46 -16.40 18.02
CA ILE A 62 -7.84 -16.98 16.74
C ILE A 62 -7.33 -18.42 16.64
N THR A 63 -8.01 -19.25 15.86
CA THR A 63 -7.50 -20.54 15.40
C THR A 63 -7.11 -20.41 13.94
N VAL A 64 -5.80 -20.48 13.67
CA VAL A 64 -5.22 -20.52 12.33
C VAL A 64 -5.50 -21.88 11.71
N ASN A 65 -6.32 -21.90 10.67
CA ASN A 65 -6.66 -23.12 9.95
C ASN A 65 -5.69 -23.39 8.80
N ARG A 66 -5.16 -22.32 8.19
CA ARG A 66 -4.24 -22.39 7.06
C ARG A 66 -3.39 -21.13 6.99
N VAL A 67 -2.14 -21.31 6.60
CA VAL A 67 -1.22 -20.20 6.31
C VAL A 67 -1.13 -19.97 4.80
N LEU A 68 -1.44 -18.76 4.35
CA LEU A 68 -1.33 -18.33 2.96
C LEU A 68 0.02 -17.65 2.68
N LYS A 69 0.56 -16.91 3.65
CA LYS A 69 1.86 -16.22 3.58
C LYS A 69 2.54 -16.22 4.97
N GLY A 70 3.86 -16.26 5.00
CA GLY A 70 4.65 -16.02 6.20
C GLY A 70 4.91 -17.26 7.05
N LYS A 71 5.51 -17.06 8.22
CA LYS A 71 5.85 -18.13 9.18
C LYS A 71 4.99 -18.00 10.43
N VAL A 72 3.83 -18.65 10.41
CA VAL A 72 2.91 -18.79 11.55
C VAL A 72 2.57 -20.26 11.70
N ALA A 73 2.40 -20.73 12.93
CA ALA A 73 1.96 -22.11 13.17
C ALA A 73 0.44 -22.21 13.01
N GLU A 74 -0.04 -23.31 12.44
CA GLU A 74 -1.45 -23.67 12.51
C GLU A 74 -1.84 -23.98 13.96
N GLY A 75 -3.11 -23.73 14.30
CA GLY A 75 -3.63 -23.86 15.67
C GLY A 75 -3.96 -22.52 16.32
N THR A 76 -4.15 -22.55 17.64
CA THR A 76 -4.63 -21.40 18.40
C THR A 76 -3.49 -20.43 18.73
N MET A 77 -3.72 -19.15 18.50
CA MET A 77 -2.81 -18.08 18.89
C MET A 77 -3.56 -16.80 19.29
N ASP A 78 -2.91 -16.00 20.13
CA ASP A 78 -3.37 -14.66 20.43
C ASP A 78 -2.79 -13.66 19.44
N VAL A 79 -3.67 -12.78 18.95
CA VAL A 79 -3.32 -11.63 18.12
C VAL A 79 -3.79 -10.36 18.79
N THR A 80 -2.98 -9.30 18.68
CA THR A 80 -3.41 -7.96 19.07
C THR A 80 -4.23 -7.34 17.95
N MET A 81 -5.26 -6.59 18.30
CA MET A 81 -6.14 -5.93 17.36
C MET A 81 -6.42 -4.50 17.83
N SER A 82 -6.30 -3.54 16.92
CA SER A 82 -6.75 -2.16 17.11
C SER A 82 -8.29 -2.07 17.09
N GLU A 83 -8.88 -0.97 17.57
CA GLU A 83 -10.33 -0.72 17.40
C GLU A 83 -10.74 -0.74 15.91
N ILE A 84 -9.83 -0.30 15.03
CA ILE A 84 -10.05 -0.15 13.59
C ILE A 84 -10.09 -1.51 12.88
N SER A 85 -9.22 -2.44 13.26
CA SER A 85 -9.14 -3.77 12.63
C SER A 85 -10.34 -4.69 12.95
N ARG A 86 -11.23 -4.28 13.87
CA ARG A 86 -12.50 -4.96 14.17
C ARG A 86 -13.54 -4.90 13.06
N TYR A 87 -13.31 -4.07 12.05
CA TYR A 87 -14.27 -3.81 10.99
C TYR A 87 -13.63 -4.00 9.62
N TRP A 88 -14.33 -4.73 8.75
CA TRP A 88 -14.08 -4.67 7.31
C TRP A 88 -15.24 -3.96 6.63
N VAL A 89 -15.03 -2.74 6.11
CA VAL A 89 -16.08 -1.96 5.40
C VAL A 89 -17.40 -1.89 6.21
N GLY A 90 -17.30 -1.76 7.54
CA GLY A 90 -18.45 -1.73 8.44
C GLY A 90 -19.02 -3.10 8.85
N ILE A 91 -18.49 -4.22 8.35
CA ILE A 91 -18.80 -5.57 8.83
C ILE A 91 -18.02 -5.83 10.13
N PRO A 92 -18.69 -5.96 11.28
CA PRO A 92 -18.04 -6.26 12.53
C PRO A 92 -17.61 -7.73 12.57
N TRP A 93 -16.47 -7.98 13.20
CA TRP A 93 -16.07 -9.33 13.56
C TRP A 93 -17.07 -9.97 14.53
N LYS A 94 -17.17 -11.30 14.43
CA LYS A 94 -17.99 -12.12 15.34
C LYS A 94 -17.21 -13.35 15.75
N GLU A 95 -17.40 -13.77 16.99
CA GLU A 95 -16.89 -15.07 17.45
C GLU A 95 -17.49 -16.18 16.59
N GLY A 96 -16.68 -17.20 16.30
CA GLY A 96 -16.99 -18.25 15.33
C GLY A 96 -16.89 -17.81 13.86
N GLY A 97 -16.67 -16.52 13.57
CA GLY A 97 -16.51 -16.04 12.21
C GLY A 97 -15.19 -16.49 11.59
N ARG A 98 -15.21 -16.82 10.29
CA ARG A 98 -14.03 -17.18 9.50
C ARG A 98 -13.56 -15.97 8.68
N PHE A 99 -12.27 -15.66 8.77
CA PHE A 99 -11.66 -14.50 8.13
C PHE A 99 -10.32 -14.86 7.49
N ILE A 100 -9.93 -14.06 6.51
CA ILE A 100 -8.55 -13.96 6.04
C ILE A 100 -7.92 -12.77 6.75
N LEU A 101 -6.84 -13.03 7.50
CA LEU A 101 -6.19 -12.07 8.38
C LEU A 101 -4.78 -11.76 7.89
N PHE A 102 -4.46 -10.48 7.86
CA PHE A 102 -3.17 -9.93 7.48
C PHE A 102 -2.48 -9.49 8.77
N LEU A 103 -1.40 -10.19 9.08
CA LEU A 103 -0.71 -10.10 10.35
C LEU A 103 0.62 -9.39 10.16
N GLN A 104 0.94 -8.47 11.07
CA GLN A 104 2.25 -7.85 11.19
C GLN A 104 2.91 -8.34 12.48
N GLN A 105 4.17 -8.74 12.39
CA GLN A 105 4.94 -9.12 13.56
C GLN A 105 5.34 -7.87 14.33
N ARG A 106 5.00 -7.82 15.62
CA ARG A 106 5.41 -6.70 16.48
C ARG A 106 6.91 -6.82 16.77
N ARG A 107 7.73 -5.92 16.22
CA ARG A 107 9.18 -5.95 16.48
C ARG A 107 9.48 -5.91 17.97
N GLY A 108 10.37 -6.81 18.41
CA GLY A 108 10.76 -6.95 19.81
C GLY A 108 9.75 -7.71 20.69
N GLN A 109 8.66 -8.24 20.11
CA GLN A 109 7.68 -9.05 20.82
C GLN A 109 7.45 -10.38 20.11
N ALA A 110 7.21 -11.44 20.89
CA ALA A 110 6.73 -12.71 20.39
C ALA A 110 5.21 -12.59 20.19
N GLY A 111 4.78 -12.05 19.06
CA GLY A 111 3.36 -11.89 18.78
C GLY A 111 3.05 -11.17 17.48
N PHE A 112 1.81 -11.31 17.03
CA PHE A 112 1.29 -10.66 15.85
C PHE A 112 0.21 -9.65 16.20
N GLU A 113 0.13 -8.61 15.40
CA GLU A 113 -0.97 -7.66 15.36
C GLU A 113 -1.70 -7.81 14.03
N ILE A 114 -3.03 -7.72 14.07
CA ILE A 114 -3.82 -7.62 12.85
C ILE A 114 -3.63 -6.21 12.30
N MET A 115 -3.16 -6.12 11.07
CA MET A 115 -2.96 -4.83 10.41
C MET A 115 -4.27 -4.05 10.36
N ASP A 116 -4.21 -2.72 10.38
CA ASP A 116 -5.38 -1.90 10.08
C ASP A 116 -5.91 -2.26 8.68
N HIS A 117 -7.21 -2.57 8.58
CA HIS A 117 -7.86 -3.11 7.38
C HIS A 117 -7.34 -4.47 6.89
N GLY A 118 -6.51 -5.13 7.70
CA GLY A 118 -5.93 -6.44 7.46
C GLY A 118 -6.88 -7.60 7.76
N SER A 119 -8.17 -7.44 7.45
CA SER A 119 -9.15 -8.50 7.68
C SER A 119 -10.18 -8.51 6.57
N ARG A 120 -10.50 -9.69 6.04
CA ARG A 120 -11.63 -9.90 5.12
C ARG A 120 -12.46 -11.09 5.58
N PRO A 121 -13.80 -11.05 5.46
CA PRO A 121 -14.61 -12.26 5.59
C PRO A 121 -14.07 -13.33 4.66
N HIS A 122 -14.02 -14.58 5.13
CA HIS A 122 -13.53 -15.66 4.29
C HIS A 122 -14.59 -16.06 3.25
N THR A 123 -14.22 -15.98 1.98
CA THR A 123 -14.88 -16.67 0.86
C THR A 123 -13.83 -17.47 0.08
N ASP A 124 -14.24 -18.53 -0.62
CA ASP A 124 -13.30 -19.31 -1.45
C ASP A 124 -12.71 -18.45 -2.58
N ASP A 125 -13.49 -17.48 -3.08
CA ASP A 125 -13.07 -16.51 -4.09
C ASP A 125 -12.01 -15.55 -3.53
N ASP A 126 -12.22 -14.96 -2.34
CA ASP A 126 -11.23 -14.08 -1.69
C ASP A 126 -9.94 -14.84 -1.35
N ALA A 127 -10.04 -16.07 -0.86
CA ALA A 127 -8.89 -16.91 -0.54
C ALA A 127 -8.08 -17.22 -1.81
N SER A 128 -8.76 -17.53 -2.90
CA SER A 128 -8.14 -17.80 -4.21
C SER A 128 -7.52 -16.54 -4.81
N GLU A 129 -8.19 -15.39 -4.72
CA GLU A 129 -7.67 -14.08 -5.15
C GLU A 129 -6.37 -13.76 -4.39
N ILE A 130 -6.40 -13.82 -3.06
CA ILE A 130 -5.26 -13.49 -2.21
C ILE A 130 -4.11 -14.47 -2.45
N ALA A 131 -4.37 -15.77 -2.52
CA ALA A 131 -3.35 -16.76 -2.84
C ALA A 131 -2.70 -16.49 -4.21
N SER A 132 -3.51 -16.16 -5.22
CA SER A 132 -3.02 -15.80 -6.56
C SER A 132 -2.16 -14.53 -6.55
N LEU A 133 -2.55 -13.52 -5.75
CA LEU A 133 -1.76 -12.29 -5.60
C LEU A 133 -0.45 -12.56 -4.85
N ILE A 134 -0.47 -13.34 -3.77
CA ILE A 134 0.75 -13.74 -3.03
C ILE A 134 1.76 -14.41 -3.95
N GLN A 135 1.31 -15.32 -4.82
CA GLN A 135 2.20 -16.03 -5.76
C GLN A 135 2.84 -15.10 -6.81
N ARG A 136 2.13 -14.03 -7.20
CA ARG A 136 2.59 -13.09 -8.23
C ARG A 136 3.39 -11.93 -7.66
N LEU A 137 3.22 -11.63 -6.38
CA LEU A 137 3.91 -10.52 -5.74
C LEU A 137 5.41 -10.82 -5.65
N PRO A 138 6.27 -9.90 -6.13
CA PRO A 138 7.69 -10.04 -5.90
C PRO A 138 7.97 -9.99 -4.39
N GLY A 139 8.99 -10.73 -3.97
CA GLY A 139 9.53 -10.58 -2.62
C GLY A 139 10.16 -9.20 -2.44
N TRP A 140 10.27 -8.76 -1.18
CA TRP A 140 11.14 -7.63 -0.85
C TRP A 140 12.56 -7.93 -1.31
N SER A 141 13.23 -6.91 -1.86
CA SER A 141 14.63 -7.01 -2.25
C SER A 141 15.53 -7.32 -1.04
N LYS A 142 16.76 -7.74 -1.32
CA LYS A 142 17.78 -7.85 -0.28
C LYS A 142 18.03 -6.44 0.28
N PRO A 143 18.10 -6.26 1.62
CA PRO A 143 18.32 -4.95 2.20
C PRO A 143 19.68 -4.38 1.78
N GLU A 144 19.69 -3.16 1.27
CA GLU A 144 20.87 -2.36 1.00
C GLU A 144 20.91 -1.20 2.00
N ASN A 145 21.98 -1.12 2.81
CA ASN A 145 22.07 -0.18 3.93
C ASN A 145 20.86 -0.25 4.89
N GLY A 146 20.31 -1.45 5.09
CA GLY A 146 19.15 -1.67 5.94
C GLY A 146 17.79 -1.39 5.29
N LEU A 147 17.75 -0.88 4.05
CA LEU A 147 16.52 -0.61 3.33
C LEU A 147 16.26 -1.70 2.28
N SER A 148 15.13 -2.38 2.41
CA SER A 148 14.59 -3.27 1.38
C SER A 148 13.55 -2.54 0.57
N THR A 149 13.40 -2.93 -0.68
CA THR A 149 12.44 -2.31 -1.61
C THR A 149 11.62 -3.32 -2.35
N LEU A 150 10.48 -2.90 -2.86
CA LEU A 150 9.59 -3.73 -3.64
C LEU A 150 8.89 -2.85 -4.67
N LEU A 151 8.89 -3.29 -5.93
CA LEU A 151 8.07 -2.72 -6.98
C LEU A 151 6.91 -3.66 -7.26
N THR A 152 5.68 -3.16 -7.26
CA THR A 152 4.50 -3.96 -7.62
C THR A 152 3.47 -3.09 -8.32
N THR A 153 2.41 -3.74 -8.77
CA THR A 153 1.24 -3.15 -9.39
C THR A 153 0.01 -3.97 -8.98
N GLU A 154 -1.18 -3.36 -9.04
CA GLU A 154 -2.43 -4.05 -8.72
C GLU A 154 -2.77 -5.15 -9.75
N ARG A 155 -2.36 -4.97 -11.01
CA ARG A 155 -2.66 -5.90 -12.11
C ARG A 155 -1.42 -6.18 -12.93
N VAL A 156 -1.27 -7.42 -13.41
CA VAL A 156 -0.19 -7.80 -14.32
C VAL A 156 -0.64 -7.89 -15.77
N ARG A 157 -1.94 -7.68 -16.02
CA ARG A 157 -2.57 -7.66 -17.34
C ARG A 157 -3.44 -6.41 -17.45
N TYR A 158 -3.25 -5.68 -18.53
CA TYR A 158 -3.93 -4.42 -18.83
C TYR A 158 -4.46 -4.49 -20.24
N ARG A 159 -5.58 -3.81 -20.50
CA ARG A 159 -5.92 -3.50 -21.89
C ARG A 159 -4.99 -2.42 -22.40
N VAL A 160 -4.75 -2.39 -23.71
CA VAL A 160 -4.18 -1.19 -24.34
C VAL A 160 -5.02 0.03 -23.93
N ASP A 161 -4.35 1.14 -23.61
CA ASP A 161 -4.90 2.41 -23.09
C ASP A 161 -5.40 2.45 -21.64
N ASP A 162 -5.38 1.32 -20.91
CA ASP A 162 -5.61 1.31 -19.47
C ASP A 162 -4.51 2.11 -18.75
N GLU A 163 -4.86 2.80 -17.66
CA GLU A 163 -3.87 3.47 -16.83
C GLU A 163 -3.09 2.44 -16.00
N ILE A 164 -1.76 2.52 -16.05
CA ILE A 164 -0.88 1.66 -15.25
C ILE A 164 -0.33 2.47 -14.09
N ASP A 165 -0.61 1.99 -12.88
CA ASP A 165 -0.11 2.56 -11.62
C ASP A 165 0.87 1.59 -10.98
N LEU A 166 1.99 2.13 -10.48
CA LEU A 166 2.99 1.34 -9.75
C LEU A 166 3.00 1.72 -8.27
N CYS A 167 3.27 0.72 -7.44
CA CYS A 167 3.48 0.88 -6.01
C CYS A 167 4.95 0.55 -5.70
N VAL A 168 5.67 1.52 -5.15
CA VAL A 168 7.05 1.36 -4.70
C VAL A 168 7.08 1.33 -3.18
N GLY A 169 7.41 0.17 -2.62
CA GLY A 169 7.59 -0.02 -1.19
C GLY A 169 9.04 0.17 -0.80
N CYS A 170 9.27 0.84 0.32
CA CYS A 170 10.54 0.93 1.03
C CYS A 170 10.32 0.43 2.46
N ARG A 171 11.06 -0.58 2.91
CA ARG A 171 10.94 -1.18 4.25
C ARG A 171 12.27 -1.10 4.98
N ASN A 172 12.24 -0.65 6.22
CA ASN A 172 13.42 -0.65 7.07
C ASN A 172 13.62 -2.02 7.73
N ASP A 173 14.59 -2.78 7.22
CA ASP A 173 14.99 -4.09 7.74
C ASP A 173 16.18 -4.00 8.70
N SER A 174 16.72 -2.81 8.97
CA SER A 174 17.75 -2.60 10.01
C SER A 174 17.15 -2.45 11.40
N ASP A 175 18.01 -2.38 12.42
CA ASP A 175 17.70 -2.08 13.82
C ASP A 175 17.77 -0.59 14.17
N THR A 176 18.04 0.28 13.19
CA THR A 176 18.13 1.74 13.37
C THR A 176 17.15 2.49 12.49
N ASP A 177 16.84 3.74 12.83
CA ASP A 177 15.95 4.56 12.02
C ASP A 177 16.58 4.93 10.67
N ILE A 178 15.81 4.78 9.59
CA ILE A 178 16.21 5.19 8.23
C ILE A 178 15.40 6.42 7.82
N LYS A 179 16.07 7.47 7.33
CA LYS A 179 15.41 8.67 6.82
C LYS A 179 15.37 8.67 5.30
N ILE A 180 14.17 8.64 4.73
CA ILE A 180 13.91 8.83 3.30
C ILE A 180 13.54 10.29 3.10
N ARG A 181 14.27 11.00 2.23
CA ARG A 181 14.10 12.43 1.96
C ARG A 181 13.35 12.62 0.66
N TYR A 182 12.45 13.60 0.66
CA TYR A 182 11.70 14.05 -0.50
C TYR A 182 11.90 15.54 -0.64
N THR A 183 12.46 15.95 -1.77
CA THR A 183 12.69 17.36 -2.10
C THR A 183 12.15 17.59 -3.51
N ASP A 184 11.17 18.46 -3.68
CA ASP A 184 10.59 18.74 -4.99
C ASP A 184 11.46 19.73 -5.79
N TRP A 185 12.20 20.62 -5.11
CA TRP A 185 12.95 21.73 -5.71
C TRP A 185 14.22 22.10 -4.91
N PRO A 186 15.33 22.55 -5.53
CA PRO A 186 15.53 22.75 -6.97
C PRO A 186 15.68 21.43 -7.74
N ARG A 187 15.35 21.45 -9.04
CA ARG A 187 15.23 20.24 -9.88
C ARG A 187 16.52 19.42 -9.98
N GLU A 188 17.67 20.07 -9.85
CA GLU A 188 18.99 19.42 -9.90
C GLU A 188 19.22 18.49 -8.70
N THR A 189 18.61 18.81 -7.55
CA THR A 189 18.74 18.05 -6.30
C THR A 189 17.43 17.40 -5.88
N SER A 190 16.40 17.44 -6.72
CA SER A 190 15.09 16.90 -6.36
C SER A 190 15.14 15.38 -6.21
N SER A 191 14.34 14.89 -5.29
CA SER A 191 14.11 13.46 -5.10
C SER A 191 13.10 13.00 -6.14
N ARG A 192 13.48 12.02 -6.96
CA ARG A 192 12.62 11.57 -8.07
C ARG A 192 12.77 10.08 -8.32
N TRP A 193 11.77 9.52 -8.96
CA TRP A 193 11.79 8.16 -9.46
C TRP A 193 12.01 8.19 -10.98
N LYS A 194 13.06 7.50 -11.42
CA LYS A 194 13.28 7.18 -12.83
C LYS A 194 12.63 5.83 -13.11
N LEU A 195 11.79 5.79 -14.13
CA LEU A 195 11.21 4.55 -14.65
C LEU A 195 11.96 4.11 -15.92
N GLU A 196 12.21 2.83 -16.02
CA GLU A 196 12.73 2.17 -17.21
C GLU A 196 11.67 1.18 -17.68
N VAL A 197 11.21 1.34 -18.92
CA VAL A 197 10.17 0.52 -19.53
C VAL A 197 10.76 -0.15 -20.75
N GLN A 198 10.70 -1.48 -20.81
CA GLN A 198 11.17 -2.26 -21.94
C GLN A 198 10.04 -3.15 -22.44
N LYS A 199 9.79 -3.17 -23.74
CA LYS A 199 8.92 -4.18 -24.35
C LYS A 199 9.76 -5.40 -24.74
N GLU A 200 9.22 -6.61 -24.54
CA GLU A 200 9.91 -7.86 -24.87
C GLU A 200 10.38 -7.87 -26.32
N GLY A 201 11.68 -8.10 -26.54
CA GLY A 201 12.30 -8.09 -27.87
C GLY A 201 12.67 -6.71 -28.43
N ASP A 202 12.25 -5.62 -27.76
CA ASP A 202 12.46 -4.25 -28.22
C ASP A 202 13.44 -3.47 -27.32
N ALA A 203 13.81 -2.28 -27.78
CA ALA A 203 14.58 -1.31 -27.00
C ALA A 203 13.74 -0.69 -25.86
N LEU A 204 14.41 0.06 -24.98
CA LEU A 204 13.75 0.84 -23.94
C LEU A 204 12.80 1.88 -24.56
N ILE A 205 11.60 1.98 -23.99
CA ILE A 205 10.63 3.02 -24.33
C ILE A 205 11.12 4.33 -23.75
N ALA A 206 11.31 5.31 -24.64
CA ALA A 206 11.73 6.64 -24.24
C ALA A 206 10.61 7.35 -23.46
N ALA A 207 11.01 7.97 -22.34
CA ALA A 207 10.14 8.87 -21.60
C ALA A 207 9.75 10.07 -22.48
N GLN A 208 8.45 10.38 -22.51
CA GLN A 208 7.89 11.53 -23.20
C GLN A 208 7.54 12.62 -22.19
N PRO A 209 7.79 13.90 -22.51
CA PRO A 209 7.31 15.01 -21.68
C PRO A 209 5.79 15.08 -21.74
N HIS A 210 5.18 15.71 -20.74
CA HIS A 210 3.77 16.04 -20.81
C HIS A 210 3.46 16.92 -22.05
N PRO A 211 2.39 16.65 -22.81
CA PRO A 211 2.06 17.45 -24.00
C PRO A 211 1.63 18.88 -23.68
N THR A 212 1.15 19.16 -22.46
CA THR A 212 0.61 20.48 -22.08
C THR A 212 1.26 21.13 -20.86
N ILE A 213 2.14 20.43 -20.14
CA ILE A 213 2.83 21.00 -18.96
C ILE A 213 4.25 21.33 -19.41
N THR A 214 4.59 22.61 -19.43
CA THR A 214 5.91 23.07 -19.87
C THR A 214 6.92 23.05 -18.72
N PRO A 215 8.23 23.03 -19.01
CA PRO A 215 9.26 23.19 -17.97
C PRO A 215 9.08 24.44 -17.12
N LYS A 216 8.58 25.53 -17.72
CA LYS A 216 8.30 26.79 -17.02
C LYS A 216 7.13 26.64 -16.05
N ASP A 217 6.06 25.94 -16.43
CA ASP A 217 4.92 25.72 -15.53
C ASP A 217 5.35 24.93 -14.28
N ILE A 218 6.23 23.94 -14.47
CA ILE A 218 6.81 23.14 -13.39
C ILE A 218 7.65 24.04 -12.46
N GLU A 219 8.55 24.84 -13.02
CA GLU A 219 9.39 25.77 -12.25
C GLU A 219 8.56 26.81 -11.49
N ASP A 220 7.61 27.47 -12.16
CA ASP A 220 6.74 28.48 -11.56
C ASP A 220 5.89 27.89 -10.42
N TYR A 221 5.48 26.62 -10.53
CA TYR A 221 4.75 25.92 -9.47
C TYR A 221 5.65 25.59 -8.28
N PHE A 222 6.75 24.86 -8.49
CA PHE A 222 7.59 24.38 -7.39
C PHE A 222 8.47 25.46 -6.75
N SER A 223 8.77 26.55 -7.45
CA SER A 223 9.40 27.72 -6.81
C SER A 223 8.53 28.34 -5.72
N LYS A 224 7.20 28.20 -5.81
CA LYS A 224 6.23 28.71 -4.83
C LYS A 224 5.71 27.63 -3.87
N HIS A 225 5.63 26.39 -4.34
CA HIS A 225 4.96 25.28 -3.66
C HIS A 225 5.85 24.06 -3.42
N GLY A 226 7.16 24.17 -3.66
CA GLY A 226 8.13 23.09 -3.45
C GLY A 226 8.11 22.58 -2.03
N ARG A 227 7.95 21.26 -1.87
CA ARG A 227 8.00 20.62 -0.56
C ARG A 227 9.39 20.06 -0.31
N THR A 228 9.78 20.09 0.96
CA THR A 228 10.91 19.33 1.47
C THR A 228 10.48 18.67 2.76
N TYR A 229 10.48 17.34 2.78
CA TYR A 229 10.15 16.57 3.97
C TYR A 229 10.99 15.30 4.03
N ALA A 230 11.01 14.68 5.21
CA ALA A 230 11.64 13.39 5.40
C ALA A 230 10.67 12.45 6.11
N VAL A 231 10.57 11.23 5.61
CA VAL A 231 9.91 10.12 6.28
C VAL A 231 10.98 9.37 7.08
N THR A 232 10.81 9.30 8.39
CA THR A 232 11.66 8.46 9.24
C THR A 232 10.97 7.11 9.37
N LEU A 233 11.58 6.07 8.80
CA LEU A 233 11.17 4.68 8.97
C LEU A 233 11.87 4.12 10.20
N LYS A 234 11.12 3.79 11.24
CA LYS A 234 11.65 2.98 12.34
C LYS A 234 11.91 1.55 11.89
N PRO A 235 12.72 0.78 12.64
CA PRO A 235 12.77 -0.67 12.57
C PRO A 235 11.43 -1.34 12.20
N GLY A 236 11.34 -1.93 11.00
CA GLY A 236 10.18 -2.70 10.54
C GLY A 236 9.07 -1.88 9.90
N GLU A 237 9.17 -0.56 9.91
CA GLU A 237 8.21 0.30 9.21
C GLU A 237 8.48 0.30 7.70
N HIS A 238 7.41 0.58 6.96
CA HIS A 238 7.43 0.72 5.52
C HIS A 238 6.79 2.02 5.08
N HIS A 239 7.25 2.54 3.95
CA HIS A 239 6.68 3.68 3.27
C HIS A 239 6.42 3.30 1.81
N TRP A 240 5.30 3.79 1.28
CA TRP A 240 4.87 3.49 -0.08
C TRP A 240 4.71 4.75 -0.89
N VAL A 241 5.26 4.72 -2.10
CA VAL A 241 5.09 5.76 -3.12
C VAL A 241 4.29 5.17 -4.27
N TYR A 242 3.35 5.95 -4.80
CA TYR A 242 2.50 5.56 -5.91
C TYR A 242 2.91 6.33 -7.17
N LEU A 243 3.42 5.62 -8.17
CA LEU A 243 3.75 6.21 -9.48
C LEU A 243 2.55 6.01 -10.39
N LYS A 244 1.72 7.04 -10.47
CA LYS A 244 0.42 6.94 -11.15
C LYS A 244 0.55 7.19 -12.65
N ARG A 245 -0.29 6.49 -13.42
CA ARG A 245 -0.53 6.70 -14.86
C ARG A 245 0.74 6.67 -15.67
N ILE A 246 1.66 5.75 -15.39
CA ILE A 246 3.01 5.75 -15.97
C ILE A 246 3.00 5.80 -17.50
N ASN A 247 1.94 5.27 -18.13
CA ASN A 247 1.82 5.09 -19.57
C ASN A 247 0.99 6.16 -20.31
N THR A 248 0.32 7.08 -19.61
CA THR A 248 -0.61 8.04 -20.26
C THR A 248 -0.45 9.46 -19.75
N ALA A 249 -0.71 10.45 -20.61
CA ALA A 249 -0.69 11.87 -20.26
C ALA A 249 -2.07 12.46 -19.87
N LYS A 250 -3.04 11.61 -19.53
CA LYS A 250 -4.42 12.06 -19.21
C LYS A 250 -4.44 13.02 -18.00
N PRO A 251 -5.16 14.16 -18.07
CA PRO A 251 -5.25 15.12 -16.97
C PRO A 251 -5.91 14.52 -15.71
N GLY A 252 -5.58 15.04 -14.52
CA GLY A 252 -6.20 14.63 -13.25
C GLY A 252 -5.38 15.00 -12.00
N TRP A 253 -5.95 14.72 -10.82
CA TRP A 253 -5.30 14.96 -9.52
C TRP A 253 -4.15 13.97 -9.24
N GLY A 254 -3.07 14.45 -8.61
CA GLY A 254 -1.91 13.63 -8.22
C GLY A 254 -0.93 13.37 -9.36
N TYR A 255 -0.63 14.39 -10.15
CA TYR A 255 0.01 14.24 -11.46
C TYR A 255 1.54 14.16 -11.40
N LYS A 256 2.10 12.95 -11.39
CA LYS A 256 3.46 12.58 -11.86
C LYS A 256 4.65 13.41 -11.39
N GLU A 257 4.52 14.09 -10.28
CA GLU A 257 5.60 14.86 -9.66
C GLU A 257 6.79 13.93 -9.40
N GLU A 258 6.47 12.70 -8.99
CA GLU A 258 7.41 11.61 -8.70
C GLU A 258 8.18 11.14 -9.95
N LEU A 259 7.63 11.34 -11.15
CA LEU A 259 8.20 10.93 -12.44
C LEU A 259 8.68 12.10 -13.28
N ASP A 260 8.94 13.27 -12.67
CA ASP A 260 9.44 14.46 -13.38
C ASP A 260 8.51 14.87 -14.54
N PHE A 261 7.20 14.71 -14.36
CA PHE A 261 6.14 15.04 -15.33
C PHE A 261 6.27 14.31 -16.68
N LYS A 262 6.90 13.13 -16.68
CA LYS A 262 7.07 12.29 -17.87
C LYS A 262 6.14 11.09 -17.88
N TYR A 263 5.95 10.51 -19.06
CA TYR A 263 5.21 9.27 -19.25
C TYR A 263 5.85 8.37 -20.30
N TYR A 264 5.49 7.10 -20.29
CA TYR A 264 6.14 6.05 -21.07
C TYR A 264 5.08 5.37 -21.95
N PRO A 265 4.89 5.83 -23.19
CA PRO A 265 3.79 5.37 -24.02
C PRO A 265 3.91 3.88 -24.32
N MET A 266 3.02 3.08 -23.73
CA MET A 266 2.88 1.65 -23.99
C MET A 266 1.66 1.44 -24.89
N THR A 267 1.83 1.71 -26.19
CA THR A 267 0.72 1.82 -27.16
C THR A 267 0.44 0.54 -27.95
N SER A 268 1.17 -0.54 -27.68
CA SER A 268 1.00 -1.80 -28.40
C SER A 268 0.83 -2.98 -27.46
N PRO A 269 0.05 -4.02 -27.83
CA PRO A 269 0.00 -5.25 -27.06
C PRO A 269 1.38 -5.91 -26.92
N GLY A 270 1.57 -6.67 -25.85
CA GLY A 270 2.80 -7.41 -25.56
C GLY A 270 3.22 -7.37 -24.11
N LYS A 271 4.32 -8.05 -23.78
CA LYS A 271 4.91 -8.03 -22.44
C LYS A 271 5.89 -6.87 -22.28
N TYR A 272 5.85 -6.26 -21.11
CA TYR A 272 6.70 -5.14 -20.74
C TYR A 272 7.36 -5.41 -19.39
N THR A 273 8.65 -5.14 -19.30
CA THR A 273 9.39 -5.08 -18.04
C THR A 273 9.47 -3.63 -17.58
N LEU A 274 9.06 -3.39 -16.34
CA LEU A 274 9.07 -2.07 -15.68
C LEU A 274 10.07 -2.11 -14.53
N SER A 275 11.04 -1.20 -14.51
CA SER A 275 12.02 -1.08 -13.42
C SER A 275 12.07 0.35 -12.90
N VAL A 276 12.18 0.51 -11.58
CA VAL A 276 12.14 1.83 -10.95
C VAL A 276 13.42 2.08 -10.15
N ILE A 277 13.98 3.28 -10.30
CA ILE A 277 15.18 3.74 -9.61
C ILE A 277 14.87 5.07 -8.93
N GLY A 278 15.09 5.15 -7.63
CA GLY A 278 14.95 6.36 -6.84
C GLY A 278 16.27 7.12 -6.75
N GLU A 279 16.24 8.41 -7.08
CA GLU A 279 17.36 9.34 -7.01
C GLU A 279 17.15 10.31 -5.86
N ASN A 280 18.23 10.66 -5.13
CA ASN A 280 18.23 11.64 -4.04
C ASN A 280 17.19 11.36 -2.92
N LEU A 281 16.79 10.10 -2.74
CA LEU A 281 15.91 9.67 -1.65
C LEU A 281 16.68 9.40 -0.35
N LEU A 282 17.95 9.02 -0.46
CA LEU A 282 18.87 8.85 0.67
C LEU A 282 19.92 9.96 0.64
N ALA A 283 20.67 10.11 1.74
CA ALA A 283 21.74 11.10 1.81
C ALA A 283 22.81 10.91 0.72
N LYS A 284 23.00 9.67 0.21
CA LYS A 284 23.88 9.33 -0.91
C LYS A 284 23.33 8.12 -1.67
N GLY A 285 23.57 8.06 -2.98
CA GLY A 285 23.30 6.89 -3.83
C GLY A 285 21.93 6.88 -4.47
N TRP A 286 21.63 5.77 -5.14
CA TRP A 286 20.35 5.49 -5.79
C TRP A 286 19.72 4.25 -5.15
N ILE A 287 18.39 4.17 -5.16
CA ILE A 287 17.65 3.00 -4.67
C ILE A 287 17.01 2.30 -5.87
N LYS A 288 17.38 1.04 -6.15
CA LYS A 288 16.66 0.24 -7.14
C LYS A 288 15.46 -0.44 -6.49
N ALA A 289 14.25 -0.04 -6.85
CA ALA A 289 13.02 -0.56 -6.25
C ALA A 289 12.72 -2.02 -6.68
N GLY A 290 13.22 -2.44 -7.84
CA GLY A 290 13.01 -3.76 -8.41
C GLY A 290 12.54 -3.67 -9.86
N SER A 291 12.10 -4.81 -10.39
CA SER A 291 11.50 -4.94 -11.72
C SER A 291 10.26 -5.81 -11.64
N ILE A 292 9.26 -5.48 -12.46
CA ILE A 292 8.04 -6.29 -12.63
C ILE A 292 7.74 -6.48 -14.10
N GLU A 293 6.97 -7.51 -14.42
CA GLU A 293 6.43 -7.74 -15.75
C GLU A 293 4.94 -7.41 -15.77
N VAL A 294 4.50 -6.73 -16.83
CA VAL A 294 3.10 -6.48 -17.15
C VAL A 294 2.83 -6.88 -18.60
N THR A 295 1.62 -7.31 -18.90
CA THR A 295 1.18 -7.65 -20.26
C THR A 295 0.06 -6.70 -20.69
N LEU A 296 0.19 -6.14 -21.87
CA LEU A 296 -0.88 -5.39 -22.53
C LEU A 296 -1.58 -6.31 -23.54
N GLU A 297 -2.91 -6.40 -23.42
CA GLU A 297 -3.81 -7.19 -24.26
C GLU A 297 -4.71 -6.29 -25.13
#